data_AF-A0A7S1HY92-F1
#
_entry.id   AF-A0A7S1HY92-F1
#
_cell.length_a   1.000
_cell.length_b   1.000
_cell.length_c   1.000
_cell.angle_alpha   90.00
_cell.angle_beta   90.00
_cell.angle_gamma   90.00
#
_symmetry.space_group_name_H-M   'P 1'
#
loop_
_entity.id
_entity.type
_entity.pdbx_description
1 polymer ?
#
loop_
_entity_poly.entity_id
_entity_poly.type
_entity_poly.pdbx_seq_one_letter_code
_entity_poly.pdbx_strand_id
1 'polypeptide(L)'
;MDGLGLPGLHFWVDEKPEATKRARVEVMREVAKALVGKMYVMQFDERRHSYLKDNFHGPYDLLLGIQDSFGSNPKRYAYKGAFTAEAISKFADDYLNGLLEPSRKSEDEPEEAWEPGTLKKIVHTTLAGHMHGGPNATVIAFHKSELDDKWASRLTRLAQPLKVVPSVLIGLYNLNANHVPTDILGDEPLSSPVRLAVFLPSAAPGTPPIMYTGSKWSQRALLEFLKPHIPSVEAAWDEVWAEAKRLDEEQKALREAEAAARKAEEERIAALPKISITPDDGIIKQVIKEGDGEVPPAGSGVKAHYTGTLLDGTKFDSSRDRGQPFEFKLGQGMVIKCWDQAFATMKVGEQALLTCQSDYAYGEQGTGPIPAKATLKFDVELVGFDAPEPVEQEEDFSQDEL
;
A
#
# COMPACT_ATOMS: atom_id res chain seq x y z
N MET A 1 9.49 -28.16 -22.05
CA MET A 1 9.17 -28.99 -23.23
C MET A 1 7.92 -28.36 -23.83
N ASP A 2 8.10 -27.36 -24.68
CA ASP A 2 7.03 -26.52 -25.21
C ASP A 2 6.74 -26.88 -26.69
N GLY A 3 6.88 -28.16 -27.04
CA GLY A 3 7.06 -28.60 -28.44
C GLY A 3 5.92 -29.38 -29.09
N LEU A 4 4.85 -29.78 -28.38
CA LEU A 4 3.74 -30.54 -28.99
C LEU A 4 2.42 -29.76 -29.15
N GLY A 5 2.37 -28.49 -28.71
CA GLY A 5 1.14 -27.70 -28.83
C GLY A 5 -0.07 -28.29 -28.10
N LEU A 6 0.14 -29.09 -27.05
CA LEU A 6 -0.95 -29.57 -26.21
C LEU A 6 -1.15 -28.62 -25.02
N PRO A 7 -2.39 -28.37 -24.60
CA PRO A 7 -2.69 -27.54 -23.44
C PRO A 7 -2.25 -28.21 -22.13
N GLY A 8 -1.88 -27.40 -21.16
CA GLY A 8 -1.36 -27.86 -19.86
C GLY A 8 -2.44 -27.85 -18.79
N LEU A 9 -2.76 -29.00 -18.21
CA LEU A 9 -3.46 -29.12 -16.94
C LEU A 9 -2.46 -28.99 -15.80
N HIS A 10 -2.54 -27.86 -15.11
CA HIS A 10 -1.65 -27.50 -14.02
C HIS A 10 -2.33 -27.71 -12.68
N PHE A 11 -1.60 -28.23 -11.70
CA PHE A 11 -2.11 -28.38 -10.35
C PHE A 11 -1.01 -28.16 -9.30
N TRP A 12 -1.45 -27.74 -8.12
CA TRP A 12 -0.62 -27.65 -6.93
C TRP A 12 -1.22 -28.50 -5.81
N VAL A 13 -0.34 -29.05 -4.98
CA VAL A 13 -0.70 -29.87 -3.83
C VAL A 13 -0.06 -29.24 -2.61
N ASP A 14 -0.91 -28.78 -1.70
CA ASP A 14 -0.58 -28.11 -0.44
C ASP A 14 0.36 -28.90 0.48
N GLU A 15 1.00 -28.22 1.43
CA GLU A 15 1.83 -28.75 2.53
C GLU A 15 1.00 -29.48 3.61
N LYS A 16 -0.14 -30.08 3.22
CA LYS A 16 -0.96 -30.91 4.10
C LYS A 16 -0.17 -32.16 4.54
N PRO A 17 -0.59 -32.84 5.64
CA PRO A 17 0.07 -34.06 6.10
C PRO A 17 0.32 -35.05 4.97
N GLU A 18 1.47 -35.74 5.01
CA GLU A 18 2.02 -36.56 3.91
C GLU A 18 0.99 -37.55 3.30
N ALA A 19 0.03 -38.03 4.09
CA ALA A 19 -1.08 -38.88 3.63
C ALA A 19 -2.02 -38.19 2.63
N THR A 20 -2.40 -36.93 2.87
CA THR A 20 -3.28 -36.14 1.99
C THR A 20 -2.59 -35.81 0.67
N LYS A 21 -1.29 -35.51 0.73
CA LYS A 21 -0.46 -35.27 -0.45
C LYS A 21 -0.40 -36.51 -1.35
N ARG A 22 -0.16 -37.69 -0.77
CA ARG A 22 -0.16 -38.96 -1.52
C ARG A 22 -1.50 -39.27 -2.17
N ALA A 23 -2.60 -39.07 -1.46
CA ALA A 23 -3.94 -39.28 -2.01
C ALA A 23 -4.23 -38.36 -3.21
N ARG A 24 -3.87 -37.07 -3.12
CA ARG A 24 -4.06 -36.12 -4.24
C ARG A 24 -3.18 -36.43 -5.44
N VAL A 25 -1.95 -36.89 -5.23
CA VAL A 25 -1.05 -37.32 -6.32
C VAL A 25 -1.59 -38.55 -7.04
N GLU A 26 -2.20 -39.51 -6.33
CA GLU A 26 -2.78 -40.69 -6.98
C GLU A 26 -3.97 -40.32 -7.88
N VAL A 27 -4.86 -39.45 -7.39
CA VAL A 27 -5.97 -38.89 -8.21
C VAL A 27 -5.44 -38.24 -9.49
N MET A 28 -4.39 -37.41 -9.40
CA MET A 28 -3.82 -36.76 -10.58
C MET A 28 -3.08 -37.72 -11.50
N ARG A 29 -2.55 -38.84 -10.97
CA ARG A 29 -1.96 -39.91 -11.79
C ARG A 29 -3.02 -40.64 -12.61
N GLU A 30 -4.20 -40.89 -12.03
CA GLU A 30 -5.34 -41.44 -12.76
C GLU A 30 -5.80 -40.49 -13.87
N VAL A 31 -5.97 -39.21 -13.54
CA VAL A 31 -6.30 -38.16 -14.52
C VAL A 31 -5.25 -38.08 -15.63
N ALA A 32 -3.96 -38.12 -15.29
CA ALA A 32 -2.88 -38.07 -16.28
C ALA A 32 -2.93 -39.27 -17.24
N LYS A 33 -3.28 -40.47 -16.76
CA LYS A 33 -3.47 -41.65 -17.61
C LYS A 33 -4.66 -41.46 -18.57
N ALA A 34 -5.75 -40.85 -18.11
CA ALA A 34 -6.93 -40.58 -18.94
C ALA A 34 -6.68 -39.52 -20.02
N LEU A 35 -5.75 -38.59 -19.79
CA LEU A 35 -5.47 -37.45 -20.66
C LEU A 35 -4.22 -37.63 -21.56
N VAL A 36 -3.61 -38.82 -21.58
CA VAL A 36 -2.43 -39.12 -22.43
C VAL A 36 -2.71 -38.77 -23.89
N GLY A 37 -1.82 -37.97 -24.49
CA GLY A 37 -1.92 -37.55 -25.88
C GLY A 37 -2.93 -36.42 -26.15
N LYS A 38 -3.72 -36.01 -25.15
CA LYS A 38 -4.67 -34.89 -25.25
C LYS A 38 -4.19 -33.63 -24.53
N MET A 39 -3.55 -33.79 -23.38
CA MET A 39 -3.09 -32.68 -22.52
C MET A 39 -1.83 -33.07 -21.74
N TYR A 40 -1.07 -32.06 -21.30
CA TYR A 40 0.01 -32.25 -20.34
C TYR A 40 -0.48 -32.06 -18.91
N VAL A 41 -0.24 -33.03 -18.04
CA VAL A 41 -0.52 -32.85 -16.61
C VAL A 41 0.78 -32.47 -15.90
N MET A 42 0.85 -31.27 -15.34
CA MET A 42 2.04 -30.73 -14.67
C MET A 42 1.75 -30.32 -13.23
N GLN A 43 2.58 -30.83 -12.32
CA GLN A 43 2.62 -30.37 -10.93
C GLN A 43 3.57 -29.18 -10.81
N PHE A 44 3.13 -28.10 -10.18
CA PHE A 44 4.00 -26.95 -9.88
C PHE A 44 4.61 -27.03 -8.49
N ASP A 45 5.81 -26.45 -8.36
CA ASP A 45 6.53 -26.27 -7.10
C ASP A 45 6.11 -24.96 -6.40
N GLU A 46 6.59 -24.78 -5.17
CA GLU A 46 6.32 -23.63 -4.31
C GLU A 46 6.70 -22.28 -4.95
N ARG A 47 7.77 -22.26 -5.77
CA ARG A 47 8.26 -21.03 -6.42
C ARG A 47 7.28 -20.47 -7.45
N ARG A 48 6.31 -21.27 -7.89
CA ARG A 48 5.26 -20.88 -8.84
C ARG A 48 3.87 -20.87 -8.20
N HIS A 49 3.78 -20.93 -6.87
CA HIS A 49 2.54 -20.85 -6.12
C HIS A 49 1.82 -19.50 -6.32
N SER A 50 2.55 -18.37 -6.22
CA SER A 50 2.02 -17.04 -6.54
C SER A 50 1.51 -16.97 -7.98
N TYR A 51 2.23 -17.57 -8.94
CA TYR A 51 1.78 -17.62 -10.34
C TYR A 51 0.43 -18.33 -10.47
N LEU A 52 0.20 -19.46 -9.80
CA LEU A 52 -1.10 -20.14 -9.87
C LEU A 52 -2.22 -19.34 -9.20
N LYS A 53 -1.93 -18.73 -8.06
CA LYS A 53 -2.87 -17.86 -7.32
C LYS A 53 -3.32 -16.66 -8.16
N ASP A 54 -2.37 -16.02 -8.83
CA ASP A 54 -2.61 -14.81 -9.63
C ASP A 54 -3.34 -15.08 -10.96
N ASN A 55 -3.45 -16.35 -11.36
CA ASN A 55 -3.87 -16.75 -12.71
C ASN A 55 -5.03 -17.75 -12.76
N PHE A 56 -5.30 -18.51 -11.70
CA PHE A 56 -6.34 -19.55 -11.67
C PHE A 56 -7.45 -19.30 -10.64
N HIS A 57 -7.41 -18.23 -9.83
CA HIS A 57 -8.54 -17.68 -9.05
C HIS A 57 -9.58 -18.69 -8.50
N GLY A 58 -9.10 -19.81 -7.95
CA GLY A 58 -9.89 -20.88 -7.33
C GLY A 58 -9.75 -20.86 -5.81
N PRO A 59 -10.57 -21.62 -5.06
CA PRO A 59 -10.45 -21.72 -3.61
C PRO A 59 -9.02 -22.14 -3.19
N TYR A 60 -8.48 -21.50 -2.14
CA TYR A 60 -7.08 -21.59 -1.67
C TYR A 60 -6.53 -23.03 -1.57
N ASP A 61 -7.41 -23.98 -1.24
CA ASP A 61 -7.06 -25.38 -0.99
C ASP A 61 -6.83 -26.23 -2.27
N LEU A 62 -7.13 -25.67 -3.45
CA LEU A 62 -7.23 -26.39 -4.72
C LEU A 62 -6.83 -25.55 -5.94
N LEU A 63 -5.55 -25.16 -6.03
CA LEU A 63 -5.03 -24.49 -7.23
C LEU A 63 -4.84 -25.50 -8.38
N LEU A 64 -5.90 -25.73 -9.15
CA LEU A 64 -5.93 -26.58 -10.34
C LEU A 64 -6.58 -25.84 -11.52
N GLY A 65 -5.99 -25.94 -12.71
CA GLY A 65 -6.56 -25.31 -13.89
C GLY A 65 -5.80 -25.61 -15.18
N ILE A 66 -6.41 -25.27 -16.31
CA ILE A 66 -5.86 -25.50 -17.64
C ILE A 66 -5.28 -24.21 -18.17
N GLN A 67 -4.02 -24.22 -18.59
CA GLN A 67 -3.40 -23.16 -19.37
C GLN A 67 -3.32 -23.58 -20.83
N ASP A 68 -4.00 -22.81 -21.68
CA ASP A 68 -3.85 -22.92 -23.11
C ASP A 68 -2.58 -22.16 -23.54
N SER A 69 -1.56 -22.88 -24.00
CA SER A 69 -0.17 -22.38 -24.11
C SER A 69 0.13 -21.67 -25.42
N PHE A 70 -0.87 -21.15 -26.13
CA PHE A 70 -0.70 -20.54 -27.44
C PHE A 70 -0.84 -19.00 -27.39
N GLY A 71 0.27 -18.29 -27.65
CA GLY A 71 0.31 -16.84 -27.85
C GLY A 71 0.79 -16.02 -26.64
N SER A 72 0.84 -14.70 -26.81
CA SER A 72 1.31 -13.73 -25.80
C SER A 72 0.33 -13.52 -24.63
N ASN A 73 -0.89 -14.09 -24.70
CA ASN A 73 -1.91 -14.01 -23.66
C ASN A 73 -2.61 -15.38 -23.49
N PRO A 74 -2.05 -16.30 -22.70
CA PRO A 74 -2.58 -17.65 -22.57
C PRO A 74 -3.96 -17.63 -21.92
N LYS A 75 -4.94 -18.32 -22.53
CA LYS A 75 -6.26 -18.53 -21.91
C LYS A 75 -6.12 -19.49 -20.75
N ARG A 76 -6.75 -19.19 -19.64
CA ARG A 76 -6.67 -19.98 -18.42
C ARG A 76 -8.05 -20.41 -17.96
N TYR A 77 -8.17 -21.60 -17.42
CA TYR A 77 -9.43 -22.17 -16.96
C TYR A 77 -9.24 -22.70 -15.54
N ALA A 78 -9.93 -22.10 -14.58
CA ALA A 78 -9.90 -22.44 -13.17
C ALA A 78 -10.84 -23.60 -12.86
N TYR A 79 -10.39 -24.54 -12.06
CA TYR A 79 -11.23 -25.60 -11.55
C TYR A 79 -11.84 -25.20 -10.19
N LYS A 80 -13.15 -25.41 -10.03
CA LYS A 80 -13.89 -25.08 -8.79
C LYS A 80 -14.67 -26.27 -8.21
N GLY A 81 -14.40 -27.49 -8.68
CA GLY A 81 -15.13 -28.70 -8.28
C GLY A 81 -14.44 -29.53 -7.18
N ALA A 82 -14.98 -30.70 -6.91
CA ALA A 82 -14.40 -31.67 -5.97
C ALA A 82 -13.12 -32.30 -6.52
N PHE A 83 -12.08 -32.47 -5.70
CA PHE A 83 -10.83 -33.06 -6.15
C PHE A 83 -10.90 -34.59 -6.30
N THR A 84 -11.60 -35.06 -7.33
CA THR A 84 -11.73 -36.47 -7.71
C THR A 84 -11.32 -36.66 -9.17
N ALA A 85 -10.85 -37.88 -9.51
CA ALA A 85 -10.38 -38.16 -10.87
C ALA A 85 -11.51 -37.97 -11.90
N GLU A 86 -12.73 -38.35 -11.56
CA GLU A 86 -13.92 -38.19 -12.39
C GLU A 86 -14.22 -36.71 -12.66
N ALA A 87 -14.29 -35.87 -11.61
CA ALA A 87 -14.67 -34.47 -11.76
C ALA A 87 -13.58 -33.64 -12.46
N ILE A 88 -12.31 -33.97 -12.26
CA ILE A 88 -11.18 -33.32 -12.95
C ILE A 88 -11.10 -33.79 -14.42
N SER A 89 -11.32 -35.08 -14.69
CA SER A 89 -11.35 -35.58 -16.07
C SER A 89 -12.50 -34.98 -16.86
N LYS A 90 -13.68 -34.88 -16.26
CA LYS A 90 -14.83 -34.18 -16.87
C LYS A 90 -14.49 -32.73 -17.20
N PHE A 91 -13.83 -32.01 -16.29
CA PHE A 91 -13.40 -30.62 -16.55
C PHE A 91 -12.41 -30.52 -17.72
N ALA A 92 -11.46 -31.45 -17.81
CA ALA A 92 -10.55 -31.52 -18.95
C ALA A 92 -11.27 -31.85 -20.27
N ASP A 93 -12.23 -32.78 -20.24
CA ASP A 93 -13.05 -33.10 -21.42
C ASP A 93 -13.95 -31.91 -21.81
N ASP A 94 -14.56 -31.21 -20.86
CA ASP A 94 -15.36 -30.01 -21.12
C ASP A 94 -14.49 -28.93 -21.80
N TYR A 95 -13.24 -28.75 -21.36
CA TYR A 95 -12.28 -27.86 -22.02
C TYR A 95 -11.96 -28.31 -23.45
N LEU A 96 -11.60 -29.59 -23.66
CA LEU A 96 -11.25 -30.12 -24.97
C LEU A 96 -12.41 -30.05 -25.98
N ASN A 97 -13.65 -30.09 -25.49
CA ASN A 97 -14.86 -29.93 -26.29
C ASN A 97 -15.29 -28.47 -26.46
N GLY A 98 -14.53 -27.49 -25.94
CA GLY A 98 -14.84 -26.07 -26.05
C GLY A 98 -16.07 -25.63 -25.24
N LEU A 99 -16.45 -26.39 -24.22
CA LEU A 99 -17.61 -26.13 -23.37
C LEU A 99 -17.30 -25.21 -22.18
N LEU A 100 -16.01 -24.88 -21.98
CA LEU A 100 -15.57 -24.02 -20.88
C LEU A 100 -15.24 -22.61 -21.37
N GLU A 101 -15.61 -21.65 -20.52
CA GLU A 101 -15.20 -20.27 -20.68
C GLU A 101 -13.88 -20.01 -19.93
N PRO A 102 -12.95 -19.22 -20.50
CA PRO A 102 -11.73 -18.85 -19.81
C PRO A 102 -12.04 -18.13 -18.49
N SER A 103 -11.33 -18.54 -17.44
CA SER A 103 -11.30 -17.84 -16.16
C SER A 103 -10.65 -16.48 -16.33
N ARG A 104 -11.38 -15.50 -15.85
CA ARG A 104 -10.99 -14.09 -15.91
C ARG A 104 -10.58 -13.65 -14.52
N LYS A 105 -9.49 -12.89 -14.48
CA LYS A 105 -8.98 -12.30 -13.24
C LYS A 105 -10.05 -11.46 -12.57
N SER A 106 -10.30 -11.68 -11.28
CA SER A 106 -11.23 -10.90 -10.47
C SER A 106 -10.76 -10.90 -9.03
N GLU A 107 -10.91 -9.75 -8.38
CA GLU A 107 -10.78 -9.66 -6.93
C GLU A 107 -12.06 -10.17 -6.25
N ASP A 108 -11.96 -10.41 -4.94
CA ASP A 108 -13.12 -10.68 -4.09
C ASP A 108 -14.05 -9.45 -4.05
N GLU A 109 -15.35 -9.73 -4.11
CA GLU A 109 -16.38 -8.70 -4.06
C GLU A 109 -16.41 -8.06 -2.66
N PRO A 110 -16.43 -6.73 -2.55
CA PRO A 110 -16.56 -6.07 -1.26
C PRO A 110 -17.93 -6.36 -0.64
N GLU A 111 -17.97 -6.75 0.64
CA GLU A 111 -19.24 -7.04 1.35
C GLU A 111 -20.05 -5.77 1.67
N GLU A 112 -19.42 -4.61 1.66
CA GLU A 112 -20.03 -3.36 2.08
C GLU A 112 -21.10 -2.85 1.09
N ALA A 113 -22.20 -2.30 1.61
CA ALA A 113 -23.26 -1.67 0.82
C ALA A 113 -22.84 -0.33 0.20
N TRP A 114 -23.43 0.04 -0.95
CA TRP A 114 -23.20 1.31 -1.61
C TRP A 114 -23.76 2.50 -0.82
N GLU A 115 -22.88 3.47 -0.52
CA GLU A 115 -23.26 4.71 0.16
C GLU A 115 -23.11 5.92 -0.77
N PRO A 116 -24.11 6.80 -0.90
CA PRO A 116 -24.02 8.00 -1.73
C PRO A 116 -22.80 8.87 -1.40
N GLY A 117 -22.06 9.25 -2.44
CA GLY A 117 -20.86 10.09 -2.31
C GLY A 117 -19.60 9.38 -1.83
N THR A 118 -19.63 8.05 -1.72
CA THR A 118 -18.44 7.23 -1.47
C THR A 118 -17.91 6.60 -2.75
N LEU A 119 -16.64 6.18 -2.72
CA LEU A 119 -16.05 5.38 -3.78
C LEU A 119 -16.23 3.90 -3.44
N LYS A 120 -16.62 3.10 -4.43
CA LYS A 120 -16.80 1.66 -4.27
C LYS A 120 -15.92 0.88 -5.21
N LYS A 121 -15.33 -0.21 -4.71
CA LYS A 121 -14.60 -1.14 -5.57
C LYS A 121 -15.59 -1.93 -6.43
N ILE A 122 -15.32 -1.98 -7.73
CA ILE A 122 -16.01 -2.83 -8.68
C ILE A 122 -15.03 -3.90 -9.16
N VAL A 123 -15.48 -5.15 -9.17
CA VAL A 123 -14.67 -6.30 -9.58
C VAL A 123 -15.16 -6.84 -10.92
N HIS A 124 -14.40 -7.72 -11.54
CA HIS A 124 -14.75 -8.22 -12.86
C HIS A 124 -16.12 -8.90 -12.91
N THR A 125 -16.47 -9.69 -11.89
CA THR A 125 -17.75 -10.42 -11.82
C THR A 125 -18.98 -9.50 -11.73
N THR A 126 -18.86 -8.32 -11.13
CA THR A 126 -19.97 -7.37 -10.95
C THR A 126 -19.99 -6.26 -12.00
N LEU A 127 -18.89 -6.05 -12.73
CA LEU A 127 -18.75 -4.99 -13.71
C LEU A 127 -19.91 -4.94 -14.72
N ALA A 128 -20.31 -6.10 -15.27
CA ALA A 128 -21.37 -6.15 -16.28
C ALA A 128 -22.71 -5.60 -15.78
N GLY A 129 -23.06 -5.84 -14.52
CA GLY A 129 -24.30 -5.31 -13.90
C GLY A 129 -24.26 -3.80 -13.69
N HIS A 130 -23.05 -3.23 -13.56
CA HIS A 130 -22.85 -1.78 -13.49
C HIS A 130 -22.78 -1.11 -14.88
N MET A 131 -22.46 -1.87 -15.92
CA MET A 131 -22.45 -1.40 -17.31
C MET A 131 -23.85 -1.37 -17.93
N HIS A 132 -24.67 -2.38 -17.64
CA HIS A 132 -25.95 -2.61 -18.30
C HIS A 132 -27.04 -3.04 -17.31
N GLY A 133 -28.21 -2.42 -17.41
CA GLY A 133 -29.43 -2.89 -16.73
C GLY A 133 -29.64 -2.42 -15.28
N GLY A 134 -28.74 -1.60 -14.74
CA GLY A 134 -28.93 -0.95 -13.43
C GLY A 134 -29.89 0.25 -13.48
N PRO A 135 -30.59 0.56 -12.37
CA PRO A 135 -31.44 1.75 -12.25
C PRO A 135 -30.63 3.06 -12.14
N ASN A 136 -29.33 2.95 -11.88
CA ASN A 136 -28.44 4.06 -11.56
C ASN A 136 -27.43 4.30 -12.68
N ALA A 137 -27.02 5.56 -12.84
CA ALA A 137 -25.83 5.89 -13.62
C ALA A 137 -24.58 5.45 -12.85
N THR A 138 -23.62 4.82 -13.52
CA THR A 138 -22.35 4.43 -12.89
C THR A 138 -21.19 5.13 -13.57
N VAL A 139 -20.38 5.84 -12.79
CA VAL A 139 -19.12 6.44 -13.20
C VAL A 139 -17.99 5.53 -12.73
N ILE A 140 -17.24 4.93 -13.65
CA ILE A 140 -16.17 3.98 -13.31
C ILE A 140 -14.80 4.58 -13.64
N ALA A 141 -13.92 4.62 -12.65
CA ALA A 141 -12.52 4.97 -12.80
C ALA A 141 -11.67 3.68 -12.93
N PHE A 142 -11.20 3.40 -14.14
CA PHE A 142 -10.30 2.29 -14.45
C PHE A 142 -8.84 2.71 -14.22
N HIS A 143 -8.09 1.92 -13.45
CA HIS A 143 -6.69 2.23 -13.11
C HIS A 143 -5.82 0.97 -13.12
N LYS A 144 -4.52 1.11 -13.44
CA LYS A 144 -3.59 -0.03 -13.49
C LYS A 144 -2.90 -0.30 -12.15
N SER A 145 -2.35 0.71 -11.49
CA SER A 145 -1.67 0.54 -10.20
C SER A 145 -2.63 0.80 -9.05
N GLU A 146 -2.23 0.48 -7.81
CA GLU A 146 -2.86 1.13 -6.66
C GLU A 146 -2.90 2.64 -6.88
N LEU A 147 -4.04 3.25 -6.54
CA LEU A 147 -4.19 4.69 -6.64
C LEU A 147 -3.32 5.32 -5.56
N ASP A 148 -2.43 6.23 -5.96
CA ASP A 148 -1.74 7.07 -5.00
C ASP A 148 -2.75 7.93 -4.21
N ASP A 149 -2.31 8.45 -3.06
CA ASP A 149 -3.15 9.30 -2.19
C ASP A 149 -3.75 10.49 -2.96
N LYS A 150 -3.04 10.97 -3.98
CA LYS A 150 -3.47 12.10 -4.81
C LYS A 150 -4.67 11.74 -5.69
N TRP A 151 -4.67 10.56 -6.32
CA TRP A 151 -5.77 10.07 -7.14
C TRP A 151 -6.95 9.61 -6.31
N ALA A 152 -6.70 8.88 -5.21
CA ALA A 152 -7.75 8.49 -4.27
C ALA A 152 -8.49 9.72 -3.76
N SER A 153 -7.75 10.71 -3.23
CA SER A 153 -8.30 11.98 -2.77
C SER A 153 -9.06 12.73 -3.87
N ARG A 154 -8.58 12.69 -5.12
CA ARG A 154 -9.24 13.34 -6.25
C ARG A 154 -10.59 12.70 -6.58
N LEU A 155 -10.67 11.39 -6.66
CA LEU A 155 -11.92 10.69 -6.96
C LEU A 155 -12.91 10.83 -5.79
N THR A 156 -12.42 10.83 -4.55
CA THR A 156 -13.26 11.10 -3.37
C THR A 156 -13.86 12.50 -3.44
N ARG A 157 -13.07 13.52 -3.85
CA ARG A 157 -13.59 14.87 -4.08
C ARG A 157 -14.62 14.94 -5.19
N LEU A 158 -14.58 14.08 -6.21
CA LEU A 158 -15.65 13.98 -7.21
C LEU A 158 -16.91 13.34 -6.62
N ALA A 159 -16.74 12.31 -5.77
CA ALA A 159 -17.85 11.58 -5.17
C ALA A 159 -18.66 12.42 -4.18
N GLN A 160 -18.00 13.15 -3.30
CA GLN A 160 -18.66 13.84 -2.20
C GLN A 160 -19.80 14.80 -2.63
N PRO A 161 -19.63 15.66 -3.65
CA PRO A 161 -20.74 16.49 -4.17
C PRO A 161 -21.90 15.68 -4.74
N LEU A 162 -21.63 14.49 -5.29
CA LEU A 162 -22.64 13.63 -5.91
C LEU A 162 -23.48 12.86 -4.88
N LYS A 163 -23.20 12.96 -3.58
CA LYS A 163 -24.04 12.38 -2.53
C LYS A 163 -25.49 12.87 -2.56
N VAL A 164 -25.71 14.10 -3.06
CA VAL A 164 -27.06 14.68 -3.23
C VAL A 164 -27.82 14.03 -4.40
N VAL A 165 -27.13 13.22 -5.22
CA VAL A 165 -27.69 12.47 -6.35
C VAL A 165 -27.45 10.97 -6.12
N PRO A 166 -28.22 10.30 -5.23
CA PRO A 166 -27.97 8.90 -4.85
C PRO A 166 -28.15 7.90 -6.00
N SER A 167 -28.73 8.33 -7.13
CA SER A 167 -28.81 7.55 -8.38
C SER A 167 -27.50 7.53 -9.18
N VAL A 168 -26.44 8.18 -8.70
CA VAL A 168 -25.10 8.15 -9.30
C VAL A 168 -24.15 7.36 -8.41
N LEU A 169 -23.58 6.32 -9.01
CA LEU A 169 -22.63 5.42 -8.39
C LEU A 169 -21.21 5.73 -8.91
N ILE A 170 -20.20 5.89 -8.05
CA ILE A 170 -18.79 6.04 -8.43
C ILE A 170 -17.94 4.84 -8.04
N GLY A 171 -17.50 4.11 -9.06
CA GLY A 171 -16.74 2.87 -8.94
C GLY A 171 -15.26 3.02 -9.24
N LEU A 172 -14.43 2.22 -8.57
CA LEU A 172 -13.02 2.02 -8.86
C LEU A 172 -12.81 0.62 -9.43
N TYR A 173 -12.11 0.52 -10.56
CA TYR A 173 -11.81 -0.75 -11.20
C TYR A 173 -10.30 -0.91 -11.41
N ASN A 174 -9.70 -1.83 -10.66
CA ASN A 174 -8.27 -2.13 -10.75
C ASN A 174 -8.00 -3.14 -11.87
N LEU A 175 -7.38 -2.68 -12.96
CA LEU A 175 -7.03 -3.46 -14.15
C LEU A 175 -5.88 -4.44 -13.92
N ASN A 176 -5.04 -4.23 -12.91
CA ASN A 176 -4.03 -5.22 -12.54
C ASN A 176 -4.65 -6.37 -11.74
N ALA A 177 -5.73 -6.11 -11.02
CA ALA A 177 -6.35 -7.07 -10.12
C ALA A 177 -7.62 -7.71 -10.70
N ASN A 178 -8.15 -7.17 -11.80
CA ASN A 178 -9.33 -7.65 -12.52
C ASN A 178 -9.08 -7.74 -14.03
N HIS A 179 -9.89 -8.51 -14.75
CA HIS A 179 -9.79 -8.68 -16.19
C HIS A 179 -10.05 -7.38 -16.94
N VAL A 180 -9.13 -7.00 -17.82
CA VAL A 180 -9.23 -5.76 -18.62
C VAL A 180 -10.41 -5.84 -19.60
N PRO A 181 -11.41 -4.94 -19.52
CA PRO A 181 -12.51 -4.90 -20.48
C PRO A 181 -12.05 -4.18 -21.76
N THR A 182 -11.47 -4.94 -22.70
CA THR A 182 -10.93 -4.40 -23.96
C THR A 182 -12.01 -3.87 -24.90
N ASP A 183 -13.24 -4.35 -24.77
CA ASP A 183 -14.44 -3.82 -25.43
C ASP A 183 -14.75 -2.38 -25.02
N ILE A 184 -14.35 -1.97 -23.81
CA ILE A 184 -14.54 -0.61 -23.28
C ILE A 184 -13.29 0.25 -23.50
N LEU A 185 -12.12 -0.28 -23.13
CA LEU A 185 -10.88 0.49 -23.06
C LEU A 185 -10.09 0.49 -24.37
N GLY A 186 -10.41 -0.43 -25.29
CA GLY A 186 -9.60 -0.74 -26.46
C GLY A 186 -8.34 -1.54 -26.09
N ASP A 187 -7.57 -1.90 -27.11
CA ASP A 187 -6.31 -2.64 -26.96
C ASP A 187 -5.11 -1.72 -26.64
N GLU A 188 -5.31 -0.41 -26.66
CA GLU A 188 -4.21 0.54 -26.44
C GLU A 188 -3.82 0.66 -24.96
N PRO A 189 -2.51 0.78 -24.66
CA PRO A 189 -2.06 1.05 -23.30
C PRO A 189 -2.63 2.39 -22.81
N LEU A 190 -3.11 2.41 -21.56
CA LEU A 190 -3.59 3.63 -20.95
C LEU A 190 -2.49 4.72 -20.97
N SER A 191 -2.76 5.82 -21.67
CA SER A 191 -1.91 7.02 -21.71
C SER A 191 -1.96 7.84 -20.41
N SER A 192 -2.96 7.59 -19.56
CA SER A 192 -3.19 8.20 -18.25
C SER A 192 -3.27 7.09 -17.19
N PRO A 193 -2.83 7.35 -15.93
CA PRO A 193 -2.95 6.38 -14.85
C PRO A 193 -4.42 5.98 -14.57
N VAL A 194 -5.37 6.86 -14.92
CA VAL A 194 -6.81 6.63 -14.77
C VAL A 194 -7.56 6.94 -16.07
N ARG A 195 -8.54 6.10 -16.42
CA ARG A 195 -9.59 6.39 -17.41
C ARG A 195 -10.93 6.44 -16.71
N LEU A 196 -11.74 7.45 -17.01
CA LEU A 196 -13.08 7.61 -16.45
C LEU A 196 -14.13 7.32 -17.54
N ALA A 197 -15.09 6.48 -17.23
CA ALA A 197 -16.18 6.10 -18.12
C ALA A 197 -17.52 6.29 -17.41
N VAL A 198 -18.54 6.75 -18.14
CA VAL A 198 -19.91 6.89 -17.64
C VAL A 198 -20.80 5.88 -18.34
N PHE A 199 -21.50 5.09 -17.54
CA PHE A 199 -22.52 4.12 -17.96
C PHE A 199 -23.89 4.66 -17.54
N LEU A 200 -24.80 4.78 -18.51
CA LEU A 200 -26.12 5.34 -18.29
C LEU A 200 -27.13 4.26 -17.92
N PRO A 201 -28.12 4.58 -17.06
CA PRO A 201 -29.18 3.65 -16.72
C PRO A 201 -29.99 3.31 -17.97
N SER A 202 -30.47 2.06 -18.07
CA SER A 202 -31.30 1.58 -19.17
C SER A 202 -30.69 1.71 -20.58
N ALA A 203 -29.37 1.89 -20.70
CA ALA A 203 -28.69 1.83 -21.98
C ALA A 203 -28.84 0.42 -22.59
N ALA A 204 -29.13 0.35 -23.89
CA ALA A 204 -29.25 -0.93 -24.58
C ALA A 204 -27.93 -1.73 -24.45
N PRO A 205 -27.97 -3.06 -24.32
CA PRO A 205 -26.76 -3.89 -24.31
C PRO A 205 -25.87 -3.58 -25.51
N GLY A 206 -24.57 -3.38 -25.27
CA GLY A 206 -23.60 -3.00 -26.30
C GLY A 206 -23.51 -1.49 -26.60
N THR A 207 -24.28 -0.64 -25.90
CA THR A 207 -24.06 0.82 -25.96
C THR A 207 -22.70 1.14 -25.35
N PRO A 208 -21.78 1.81 -26.07
CA PRO A 208 -20.47 2.16 -25.54
C PRO A 208 -20.60 3.20 -24.42
N PRO A 209 -19.74 3.16 -23.39
CA PRO A 209 -19.75 4.18 -22.36
C PRO A 209 -19.24 5.52 -22.87
N ILE A 210 -19.61 6.57 -22.16
CA ILE A 210 -19.14 7.93 -22.44
C ILE A 210 -17.80 8.10 -21.74
N MET A 211 -16.73 8.20 -22.53
CA MET A 211 -15.36 8.32 -22.01
C MET A 211 -14.99 9.77 -21.71
N TYR A 212 -14.35 10.00 -20.56
CA TYR A 212 -13.74 11.29 -20.26
C TYR A 212 -12.46 11.48 -21.09
N THR A 213 -12.43 12.52 -21.92
CA THR A 213 -11.31 12.85 -22.81
C THR A 213 -10.60 14.16 -22.44
N GLY A 214 -11.02 14.82 -21.36
CA GLY A 214 -10.44 16.08 -20.92
C GLY A 214 -9.05 15.91 -20.30
N SER A 215 -8.23 16.96 -20.40
CA SER A 215 -6.90 17.01 -19.78
C SER A 215 -6.93 17.48 -18.31
N LYS A 216 -8.04 18.09 -17.87
CA LYS A 216 -8.17 18.70 -16.54
C LYS A 216 -8.94 17.81 -15.56
N TRP A 217 -8.25 17.27 -14.58
CA TRP A 217 -8.84 16.40 -13.57
C TRP A 217 -9.24 17.13 -12.27
N SER A 218 -9.68 18.38 -12.36
CA SER A 218 -10.22 19.11 -11.20
C SER A 218 -11.66 18.69 -10.90
N GLN A 219 -12.12 18.87 -9.66
CA GLN A 219 -13.50 18.55 -9.28
C GLN A 219 -14.50 19.26 -10.20
N ARG A 220 -14.29 20.56 -10.46
CA ARG A 220 -15.09 21.33 -11.41
C ARG A 220 -15.14 20.70 -12.81
N ALA A 221 -13.98 20.40 -13.40
CA ALA A 221 -13.93 19.88 -14.77
C ALA A 221 -14.61 18.51 -14.91
N LEU A 222 -14.53 17.68 -13.87
CA LEU A 222 -15.21 16.39 -13.82
C LEU A 222 -16.72 16.57 -13.65
N LEU A 223 -17.18 17.44 -12.75
CA LEU A 223 -18.61 17.73 -12.59
C LEU A 223 -19.23 18.36 -13.86
N GLU A 224 -18.52 19.30 -14.50
CA GLU A 224 -18.94 19.89 -15.79
C GLU A 224 -19.02 18.84 -16.90
N PHE A 225 -18.16 17.82 -16.87
CA PHE A 225 -18.25 16.69 -17.78
C PHE A 225 -19.46 15.79 -17.47
N LEU A 226 -19.76 15.52 -16.20
CA LEU A 226 -20.88 14.65 -15.83
C LEU A 226 -22.23 15.30 -16.12
N LYS A 227 -22.35 16.62 -15.94
CA LYS A 227 -23.60 17.38 -16.07
C LYS A 227 -24.39 17.05 -17.35
N PRO A 228 -23.87 17.24 -18.57
CA PRO A 228 -24.67 16.99 -19.79
C PRO A 228 -24.92 15.51 -20.08
N HIS A 229 -24.22 14.59 -19.39
CA HIS A 229 -24.29 13.16 -19.68
C HIS A 229 -25.19 12.41 -18.69
N ILE A 230 -25.36 12.91 -17.46
CA ILE A 230 -26.18 12.25 -16.44
C ILE A 230 -27.38 13.15 -16.09
N PRO A 231 -28.60 12.82 -16.55
CA PRO A 231 -29.78 13.67 -16.34
C PRO A 231 -30.08 14.00 -14.88
N SER A 232 -29.84 13.05 -13.96
CA SER A 232 -30.03 13.30 -12.52
C SER A 232 -29.03 14.30 -11.94
N VAL A 233 -27.81 14.39 -12.51
CA VAL A 233 -26.81 15.40 -12.13
C VAL A 233 -27.19 16.76 -12.70
N GLU A 234 -27.70 16.82 -13.93
CA GLU A 234 -28.19 18.07 -14.51
C GLU A 234 -29.37 18.64 -13.72
N ALA A 235 -30.33 17.78 -13.36
CA ALA A 235 -31.51 18.17 -12.59
C ALA A 235 -31.14 18.69 -11.18
N ALA A 236 -30.13 18.11 -10.54
CA ALA A 236 -29.66 18.50 -9.21
C ALA A 236 -28.42 19.42 -9.25
N TRP A 237 -28.13 20.07 -10.38
CA TRP A 237 -26.86 20.75 -10.61
C TRP A 237 -26.56 21.83 -9.57
N ASP A 238 -27.56 22.61 -9.17
CA ASP A 238 -27.36 23.70 -8.21
C ASP A 238 -26.97 23.18 -6.82
N GLU A 239 -27.58 22.07 -6.38
CA GLU A 239 -27.24 21.40 -5.11
C GLU A 239 -25.85 20.76 -5.17
N VAL A 240 -25.55 20.03 -6.25
CA VAL A 240 -24.23 19.43 -6.48
C VAL A 240 -23.15 20.51 -6.46
N TRP A 241 -23.39 21.64 -7.13
CA TRP A 241 -22.43 22.72 -7.24
C TRP A 241 -22.27 23.51 -5.92
N ALA A 242 -23.34 23.68 -5.16
CA ALA A 242 -23.28 24.25 -3.82
C ALA A 242 -22.45 23.38 -2.86
N GLU A 243 -22.67 22.07 -2.88
CA GLU A 243 -21.90 21.14 -2.05
C GLU A 243 -20.42 21.08 -2.46
N ALA A 244 -20.12 21.10 -3.77
CA ALA A 244 -18.75 21.18 -4.27
C ALA A 244 -18.00 22.42 -3.75
N LYS A 245 -18.64 23.59 -3.80
CA LYS A 245 -18.06 24.84 -3.28
C LYS A 245 -17.83 24.76 -1.77
N ARG A 246 -18.81 24.27 -1.02
CA ARG A 246 -18.71 24.12 0.44
C ARG A 246 -17.50 23.27 0.83
N LEU A 247 -17.28 22.16 0.13
CA LEU A 247 -16.14 21.27 0.35
C LEU A 247 -14.81 21.93 -0.01
N ASP A 248 -14.75 22.68 -1.11
CA ASP A 248 -13.54 23.43 -1.48
C ASP A 248 -13.18 24.51 -0.45
N GLU A 249 -14.18 25.21 0.10
CA GLU A 249 -14.01 26.18 1.18
C GLU A 249 -13.55 25.52 2.49
N GLU A 250 -14.18 24.40 2.88
CA GLU A 250 -13.79 23.61 4.06
C GLU A 250 -12.34 23.11 3.95
N GLN A 251 -11.94 22.60 2.78
CA GLN A 251 -10.57 22.15 2.52
C GLN A 251 -9.56 23.28 2.47
N LYS A 252 -9.96 24.46 1.99
CA LYS A 252 -9.11 25.65 2.04
C LYS A 252 -8.93 26.09 3.50
N ALA A 253 -10.00 26.15 4.28
CA ALA A 253 -9.95 26.51 5.69
C ALA A 253 -9.12 25.52 6.51
N LEU A 254 -9.24 24.21 6.27
CA LEU A 254 -8.42 23.19 6.91
C LEU A 254 -6.92 23.40 6.62
N ARG A 255 -6.55 23.60 5.35
CA ARG A 255 -5.15 23.86 4.96
C ARG A 255 -4.60 25.15 5.56
N GLU A 256 -5.40 26.20 5.61
CA GLU A 256 -5.02 27.46 6.25
C GLU A 256 -4.85 27.28 7.77
N ALA A 257 -5.73 26.51 8.41
CA ALA A 257 -5.62 26.17 9.83
C ALA A 257 -4.40 25.29 10.13
N GLU A 258 -4.12 24.27 9.32
CA GLU A 258 -2.92 23.42 9.44
C GLU A 258 -1.64 24.24 9.22
N ALA A 259 -1.61 25.12 8.22
CA ALA A 259 -0.48 26.00 7.98
C ALA A 259 -0.27 27.00 9.13
N ALA A 260 -1.36 27.57 9.66
CA ALA A 260 -1.31 28.44 10.82
C ALA A 260 -0.86 27.71 12.08
N ALA A 261 -1.34 26.48 12.32
CA ALA A 261 -0.93 25.63 13.43
C ALA A 261 0.55 25.26 13.33
N ARG A 262 1.03 24.86 12.14
CA ARG A 262 2.45 24.55 11.91
C ARG A 262 3.32 25.78 12.17
N LYS A 263 2.92 26.93 11.65
CA LYS A 263 3.63 28.19 11.88
C LYS A 263 3.65 28.57 13.37
N ALA A 264 2.52 28.46 14.06
CA ALA A 264 2.44 28.73 15.49
C ALA A 264 3.32 27.77 16.31
N GLU A 265 3.39 26.50 15.92
CA GLU A 265 4.27 25.52 16.55
C GLU A 265 5.75 25.83 16.29
N GLU A 266 6.13 26.18 15.06
CA GLU A 266 7.49 26.63 14.72
C GLU A 266 7.89 27.88 15.55
N GLU A 267 6.99 28.86 15.68
CA GLU A 267 7.20 30.07 16.50
C GLU A 267 7.29 29.74 17.99
N ARG A 268 6.43 28.84 18.50
CA ARG A 268 6.47 28.36 19.88
C ARG A 268 7.82 27.70 20.17
N ILE A 269 8.25 26.77 19.33
CA ILE A 269 9.53 26.07 19.44
C ILE A 269 10.70 27.04 19.36
N ALA A 270 10.65 28.02 18.45
CA ALA A 270 11.68 29.04 18.32
C ALA A 270 11.83 29.91 19.57
N ALA A 271 10.73 30.11 20.32
CA ALA A 271 10.71 30.86 21.57
C ALA A 271 11.15 30.04 22.80
N LEU A 272 11.27 28.71 22.69
CA LEU A 272 11.74 27.87 23.80
C LEU A 272 13.21 28.14 24.12
N PRO A 273 13.61 28.07 25.40
CA PRO A 273 14.97 28.36 25.81
C PRO A 273 15.96 27.41 25.14
N LYS A 274 17.06 27.98 24.64
CA LYS A 274 18.20 27.26 24.10
C LYS A 274 19.20 27.04 25.22
N ILE A 275 19.37 25.80 25.62
CA ILE A 275 20.29 25.38 26.67
C ILE A 275 21.55 24.87 25.98
N SER A 276 22.68 25.48 26.27
CA SER A 276 23.97 24.99 25.80
C SER A 276 24.43 23.85 26.70
N ILE A 277 24.66 22.67 26.12
CA ILE A 277 25.14 21.49 26.84
C ILE A 277 26.66 21.52 26.94
N THR A 278 27.33 22.18 26.01
CA THR A 278 28.79 22.31 25.98
C THR A 278 29.22 23.77 26.13
N PRO A 279 30.37 24.07 26.74
CA PRO A 279 30.81 25.46 26.94
C PRO A 279 31.03 26.28 25.65
N ASP A 280 31.19 25.60 24.52
CA ASP A 280 31.48 26.18 23.20
C ASP A 280 30.24 26.26 22.27
N ASP A 281 29.03 26.04 22.80
CA ASP A 281 27.78 26.00 22.02
C ASP A 281 27.78 24.94 20.89
N GLY A 282 28.64 23.94 21.01
CA GLY A 282 28.71 22.79 20.11
C GLY A 282 27.45 21.92 20.13
N ILE A 283 26.75 21.88 21.27
CA ILE A 283 25.47 21.18 21.43
C ILE A 283 24.46 22.14 22.07
N ILE A 284 23.43 22.50 21.31
CA ILE A 284 22.30 23.29 21.83
C ILE A 284 21.07 22.40 21.93
N LYS A 285 20.43 22.37 23.10
CA LYS A 285 19.20 21.64 23.40
C LYS A 285 18.04 22.61 23.60
N GLN A 286 16.90 22.32 22.98
CA GLN A 286 15.61 22.99 23.24
C GLN A 286 14.58 21.93 23.64
N VAL A 287 14.08 21.97 24.87
CA VAL A 287 13.09 21.01 25.36
C VAL A 287 11.73 21.38 24.78
N ILE A 288 11.17 20.52 23.91
CA ILE A 288 9.87 20.69 23.26
C ILE A 288 8.74 20.25 24.17
N LYS A 289 8.98 19.15 24.91
CA LYS A 289 8.10 18.57 25.91
C LYS A 289 8.95 18.05 27.06
N GLU A 290 8.63 18.48 28.27
CA GLU A 290 9.29 18.00 29.49
C GLU A 290 8.97 16.53 29.74
N GLY A 291 9.98 15.77 30.16
CA GLY A 291 9.80 14.41 30.67
C GLY A 291 9.49 14.41 32.16
N ASP A 292 8.73 13.42 32.61
CA ASP A 292 8.37 13.21 34.01
C ASP A 292 9.09 12.00 34.65
N GLY A 293 9.82 11.22 33.87
CA GLY A 293 10.59 10.08 34.35
C GLY A 293 12.02 10.42 34.81
N GLU A 294 12.79 9.36 35.06
CA GLU A 294 14.18 9.47 35.54
C GLU A 294 15.15 9.84 34.42
N VAL A 295 16.32 10.35 34.81
CA VAL A 295 17.45 10.55 33.90
C VAL A 295 18.26 9.24 33.88
N PRO A 296 18.56 8.67 32.70
CA PRO A 296 19.31 7.41 32.60
C PRO A 296 20.72 7.57 33.16
N PRO A 297 21.19 6.68 34.06
CA PRO A 297 22.58 6.69 34.50
C PRO A 297 23.53 6.28 33.36
N ALA A 298 24.79 6.70 33.45
CA ALA A 298 25.82 6.32 32.48
C ALA A 298 25.93 4.79 32.35
N GLY A 299 26.12 4.30 31.13
CA GLY A 299 26.16 2.86 30.82
C GLY A 299 24.79 2.20 30.61
N SER A 300 23.68 2.91 30.85
CA SER A 300 22.32 2.40 30.57
C SER A 300 22.09 2.15 29.08
N GLY A 301 21.24 1.17 28.77
CA GLY A 301 20.72 0.95 27.42
C GLY A 301 19.55 1.90 27.13
N VAL A 302 19.82 3.04 26.49
CA VAL A 302 18.83 4.07 26.20
C VAL A 302 18.02 3.70 24.97
N LYS A 303 16.69 3.90 25.02
CA LYS A 303 15.76 3.74 23.90
C LYS A 303 15.21 5.09 23.50
N ALA A 304 15.44 5.49 22.26
CA ALA A 304 15.06 6.81 21.77
C ALA A 304 14.36 6.76 20.43
N HIS A 305 13.36 7.62 20.25
CA HIS A 305 12.93 8.02 18.93
C HIS A 305 13.69 9.28 18.50
N TYR A 306 13.94 9.36 17.20
CA TYR A 306 14.58 10.51 16.58
C TYR A 306 14.19 10.68 15.12
N THR A 307 14.28 11.92 14.66
CA THR A 307 14.37 12.32 13.25
C THR A 307 15.53 13.30 13.09
N GLY A 308 16.49 12.96 12.22
CA GLY A 308 17.66 13.78 11.91
C GLY A 308 17.50 14.53 10.59
N THR A 309 17.75 15.84 10.62
CA THR A 309 17.68 16.73 9.45
C THR A 309 18.91 17.62 9.34
N LEU A 310 19.23 18.04 8.11
CA LEU A 310 20.15 19.13 7.84
C LEU A 310 19.49 20.47 8.17
N LEU A 311 20.26 21.56 8.22
CA LEU A 311 19.73 22.91 8.50
C LEU A 311 18.70 23.39 7.47
N ASP A 312 18.76 22.88 6.25
CA ASP A 312 17.79 23.17 5.18
C ASP A 312 16.49 22.35 5.30
N GLY A 313 16.39 21.48 6.32
CA GLY A 313 15.23 20.62 6.56
C GLY A 313 15.31 19.26 5.88
N THR A 314 16.35 18.96 5.09
CA THR A 314 16.52 17.66 4.43
C THR A 314 16.69 16.57 5.48
N LYS A 315 15.70 15.69 5.59
CA LYS A 315 15.74 14.51 6.45
C LYS A 315 16.74 13.50 5.90
N PHE A 316 17.71 13.11 6.71
CA PHE A 316 18.69 12.08 6.34
C PHE A 316 18.42 10.73 7.02
N ASP A 317 17.76 10.73 8.18
CA ASP A 317 17.44 9.49 8.91
C ASP A 317 16.30 9.71 9.93
N SER A 318 15.51 8.66 10.21
CA SER A 318 14.49 8.67 11.25
C SER A 318 14.16 7.26 11.74
N SER A 319 14.23 7.07 13.06
CA SER A 319 13.67 5.87 13.71
C SER A 319 12.15 5.78 13.63
N ARG A 320 11.46 6.93 13.53
CA ARG A 320 10.00 7.00 13.48
C ARG A 320 9.47 6.42 12.16
N ASP A 321 10.18 6.66 11.06
CA ASP A 321 9.87 6.04 9.75
C ASP A 321 10.00 4.50 9.80
N ARG A 322 10.85 3.97 10.68
CA ARG A 322 11.04 2.52 10.88
C ARG A 322 10.06 1.92 11.88
N GLY A 323 9.30 2.74 12.60
CA GLY A 323 8.33 2.29 13.61
C GLY A 323 8.94 1.63 14.86
N GLN A 324 10.26 1.70 15.05
CA GLN A 324 10.95 1.10 16.21
C GLN A 324 11.97 2.07 16.83
N PRO A 325 12.07 2.17 18.17
CA PRO A 325 13.10 2.97 18.83
C PRO A 325 14.51 2.53 18.45
N PHE A 326 15.45 3.48 18.51
CA PHE A 326 16.87 3.20 18.39
C PHE A 326 17.47 3.01 19.78
N GLU A 327 18.27 1.96 19.94
CA GLU A 327 18.87 1.58 21.21
C GLU A 327 20.39 1.75 21.19
N PHE A 328 20.95 2.35 22.24
CA PHE A 328 22.40 2.52 22.39
C PHE A 328 22.82 2.59 23.86
N LYS A 329 24.08 2.24 24.15
CA LYS A 329 24.65 2.40 25.50
C LYS A 329 25.10 3.84 25.73
N LEU A 330 24.53 4.48 26.73
CA LEU A 330 24.77 5.89 27.03
C LEU A 330 26.18 6.14 27.56
N GLY A 331 26.91 7.08 26.94
CA GLY A 331 28.21 7.55 27.41
C GLY A 331 29.38 6.61 27.07
N GLN A 332 29.18 5.66 26.16
CA GLN A 332 30.22 4.72 25.73
C GLN A 332 30.84 5.07 24.35
N GLY A 333 30.49 6.21 23.75
CA GLY A 333 31.01 6.60 22.44
C GLY A 333 30.45 5.78 21.27
N MET A 334 29.33 5.08 21.49
CA MET A 334 28.66 4.24 20.49
C MET A 334 27.85 5.08 19.48
N VAL A 335 27.56 6.33 19.84
CA VAL A 335 26.83 7.31 19.02
C VAL A 335 27.66 8.59 18.92
N ILE A 336 27.20 9.54 18.09
CA ILE A 336 27.85 10.85 17.99
C ILE A 336 27.91 11.54 19.36
N LYS A 337 28.98 12.31 19.61
CA LYS A 337 29.20 13.00 20.90
C LYS A 337 28.00 13.84 21.33
N CYS A 338 27.31 14.44 20.36
CA CYS A 338 26.10 15.21 20.60
C CYS A 338 25.04 14.41 21.37
N TRP A 339 24.82 13.17 20.96
CA TRP A 339 23.82 12.30 21.57
C TRP A 339 24.25 11.82 22.94
N ASP A 340 25.47 11.32 23.07
CA ASP A 340 25.98 10.83 24.36
C ASP A 340 25.88 11.88 25.47
N GLN A 341 26.15 13.16 25.14
CA GLN A 341 26.04 14.25 26.11
C GLN A 341 24.62 14.74 26.29
N ALA A 342 23.84 14.89 25.21
CA ALA A 342 22.49 15.43 25.30
C ALA A 342 21.54 14.47 26.04
N PHE A 343 21.55 13.17 25.70
CA PHE A 343 20.66 12.18 26.34
C PHE A 343 20.96 11.97 27.82
N ALA A 344 22.20 12.19 28.25
CA ALA A 344 22.56 12.20 29.67
C ALA A 344 21.90 13.36 30.47
N THR A 345 21.31 14.34 29.78
CA THR A 345 20.55 15.45 30.39
C THR A 345 19.03 15.30 30.23
N MET A 346 18.57 14.25 29.55
CA MET A 346 17.15 14.07 29.23
C MET A 346 16.46 13.21 30.28
N LYS A 347 15.20 13.53 30.58
CA LYS A 347 14.31 12.65 31.35
C LYS A 347 13.54 11.71 30.44
N VAL A 348 13.18 10.53 30.94
CA VAL A 348 12.23 9.66 30.24
C VAL A 348 10.92 10.42 29.98
N GLY A 349 10.40 10.31 28.75
CA GLY A 349 9.24 11.04 28.25
C GLY A 349 9.55 12.43 27.68
N GLU A 350 10.79 12.92 27.81
CA GLU A 350 11.21 14.21 27.29
C GLU A 350 11.39 14.16 25.77
N GLN A 351 10.88 15.19 25.09
CA GLN A 351 11.15 15.45 23.68
C GLN A 351 11.94 16.75 23.55
N ALA A 352 13.04 16.73 22.80
CA ALA A 352 13.90 17.88 22.62
C ALA A 352 14.38 18.02 21.17
N LEU A 353 14.64 19.26 20.75
CA LEU A 353 15.44 19.53 19.56
C LEU A 353 16.89 19.73 19.96
N LEU A 354 17.79 18.97 19.32
CA LEU A 354 19.23 19.12 19.45
C LEU A 354 19.78 19.77 18.18
N THR A 355 20.59 20.81 18.33
CA THR A 355 21.44 21.35 17.26
C THR A 355 22.88 20.97 17.58
N CYS A 356 23.44 20.09 16.75
CA CYS A 356 24.76 19.53 16.92
C CYS A 356 25.70 20.12 15.88
N GLN A 357 26.72 20.86 16.32
CA GLN A 357 27.80 21.29 15.43
C GLN A 357 28.59 20.08 14.92
N SER A 358 29.28 20.25 13.78
CA SER A 358 29.95 19.15 13.11
C SER A 358 30.93 18.40 14.01
N ASP A 359 31.65 19.11 14.88
CA ASP A 359 32.67 18.51 15.77
C ASP A 359 32.09 17.60 16.85
N TYR A 360 30.79 17.77 17.12
CA TYR A 360 29.98 16.92 18.00
C TYR A 360 29.11 15.92 17.22
N ALA A 361 29.20 15.93 15.88
CA ALA A 361 28.51 15.04 14.95
C ALA A 361 29.54 14.23 14.12
N TYR A 362 29.58 14.42 12.80
CA TYR A 362 30.41 13.65 11.86
C TYR A 362 31.65 14.40 11.33
N GLY A 363 31.97 15.55 11.92
CA GLY A 363 33.21 16.30 11.70
C GLY A 363 33.46 16.71 10.25
N GLU A 364 34.74 16.79 9.89
CA GLU A 364 35.17 17.27 8.56
C GLU A 364 34.89 16.29 7.42
N GLN A 365 34.63 15.02 7.73
CA GLN A 365 34.45 13.98 6.72
C GLN A 365 32.98 13.79 6.32
N GLY A 366 32.04 14.05 7.24
CA GLY A 366 30.63 13.69 7.03
C GLY A 366 30.43 12.17 6.96
N THR A 367 29.24 11.74 6.54
CA THR A 367 28.96 10.31 6.33
C THR A 367 27.71 10.12 5.46
N GLY A 368 27.76 9.22 4.47
CA GLY A 368 26.62 8.91 3.61
C GLY A 368 25.91 10.16 3.05
N PRO A 369 24.63 10.42 3.39
CA PRO A 369 23.89 11.60 2.95
C PRO A 369 24.26 12.90 3.69
N ILE A 370 25.11 12.85 4.70
CA ILE A 370 25.51 13.97 5.56
C ILE A 370 26.81 14.59 5.03
N PRO A 371 26.80 15.87 4.60
CA PRO A 371 27.99 16.54 4.10
C PRO A 371 29.08 16.73 5.17
N ALA A 372 30.31 16.93 4.70
CA ALA A 372 31.42 17.41 5.50
C ALA A 372 31.07 18.71 6.25
N LYS A 373 31.48 18.82 7.52
CA LYS A 373 31.27 20.03 8.36
C LYS A 373 29.81 20.44 8.52
N ALA A 374 28.87 19.51 8.36
CA ALA A 374 27.45 19.80 8.50
C ALA A 374 27.03 19.93 9.97
N THR A 375 26.32 21.01 10.29
CA THR A 375 25.51 21.12 11.52
C THR A 375 24.22 20.33 11.34
N LEU A 376 23.87 19.51 12.33
CA LEU A 376 22.70 18.64 12.29
C LEU A 376 21.64 19.11 13.28
N LYS A 377 20.37 18.92 12.93
CA LYS A 377 19.25 19.04 13.84
C LYS A 377 18.65 17.68 14.09
N PHE A 378 18.36 17.38 15.35
CA PHE A 378 17.65 16.16 15.73
C PHE A 378 16.41 16.53 16.54
N ASP A 379 15.25 16.04 16.14
CA ASP A 379 14.09 15.90 17.01
C ASP A 379 14.19 14.56 17.70
N VAL A 380 14.47 14.55 19.00
CA VAL A 380 14.68 13.36 19.82
C VAL A 380 13.64 13.23 20.91
N GLU A 381 13.32 11.99 21.26
CA GLU A 381 12.43 11.63 22.35
C GLU A 381 13.04 10.47 23.12
N LEU A 382 13.25 10.64 24.42
CA LEU A 382 13.73 9.58 25.29
C LEU A 382 12.55 8.72 25.74
N VAL A 383 12.42 7.52 25.18
CA VAL A 383 11.29 6.61 25.42
C VAL A 383 11.47 5.84 26.73
N GLY A 384 12.70 5.45 27.05
CA GLY A 384 13.02 4.68 28.24
C GLY A 384 14.49 4.26 28.26
N PHE A 385 14.88 3.52 29.30
CA PHE A 385 16.21 2.92 29.39
C PHE A 385 16.17 1.62 30.18
N ASP A 386 17.11 0.73 29.89
CA ASP A 386 17.43 -0.43 30.70
C ASP A 386 18.67 -0.12 31.57
N ALA A 387 18.65 -0.57 32.83
CA ALA A 387 19.71 -0.30 33.79
C ALA A 387 21.08 -0.83 33.29
N PRO A 388 22.20 -0.19 33.67
CA PRO A 388 23.53 -0.65 33.27
C PRO A 388 23.78 -2.06 33.79
N GLU A 389 24.41 -2.89 32.96
CA GLU A 389 24.84 -4.23 33.37
C GLU A 389 25.85 -4.13 34.53
N PRO A 390 25.71 -4.94 35.59
CA PRO A 390 26.68 -4.94 36.69
C PRO A 390 28.06 -5.35 36.16
N VAL A 391 29.07 -4.53 36.45
CA VAL A 391 30.46 -4.82 36.12
C VAL A 391 30.92 -5.95 37.04
N GLU A 392 31.14 -7.15 36.51
CA GLU A 392 31.88 -8.19 37.23
C GLU A 392 33.31 -7.68 37.45
N GLN A 393 33.71 -7.51 38.71
CA GLN A 393 35.09 -7.18 39.06
C GLN A 393 35.95 -8.40 38.73
N GLU A 394 36.80 -8.31 37.71
CA GLU A 394 37.89 -9.27 37.56
C GLU A 394 38.79 -9.13 38.79
N GLU A 395 38.77 -10.14 39.67
CA GLU A 395 39.72 -10.24 40.78
C GLU A 395 41.14 -10.33 40.19
N ASP A 396 41.92 -9.28 40.41
CA ASP A 396 43.34 -9.22 40.11
C ASP A 396 44.06 -10.27 40.97
N PHE A 397 44.28 -11.47 40.41
CA PHE A 397 45.16 -12.46 41.01
C PHE A 397 46.60 -11.92 40.96
N SER A 398 47.03 -11.27 42.03
CA SER A 398 48.42 -10.86 42.23
C SER A 398 49.34 -12.09 42.13
N GLN A 399 50.42 -11.97 41.34
CA GLN A 399 51.41 -13.03 41.06
C GLN A 399 52.23 -13.55 42.27
N ASP A 400 51.86 -13.21 43.51
CA ASP A 400 52.54 -13.68 44.72
C ASP A 400 51.99 -15.03 45.25
N GLU A 401 50.96 -15.61 44.61
CA GLU A 401 50.41 -16.95 44.97
C GLU A 401 50.56 -18.01 43.85
N LEU A 402 51.74 -18.11 43.22
CA LEU A 402 52.10 -19.23 42.34
C LEU A 402 53.31 -20.03 42.82
#